data_AF-D8QLP2-F1
#
_entry.id   AF-D8QLP2-F1
#
_cell.length_a   1.000
_cell.length_b   1.000
_cell.length_c   1.000
_cell.angle_alpha   90.00
_cell.angle_beta   90.00
_cell.angle_gamma   90.00
#
_symmetry.space_group_name_H-M   'P 1'
#
loop_
_entity.id
_entity.type
_entity.pdbx_description
1 polymer ?
#
loop_
_entity_poly.entity_id
_entity_poly.type
_entity_poly.pdbx_seq_one_letter_code
_entity_poly.pdbx_strand_id
1 'polypeptide(L)'
;MASSSASQDTLMREPTWTADENDEDVRRMVISPGMIDQKADVHRDALGHSYHQLPDYHALCYVTTYSNIYEACKARPCDRKTGEKCFFGDPCFTIYKWFERLEAATGVSRNDGAYEFESRDGLPKIMMVIASSDNVEALPRPAARIQAFKEFLRTKKEPMVKQMYSGNCPSTIEYSSSTADTIARTVRAESPVMSMLRGTFYAQSSVHTSHSILIASTWTCDENDEDVRRMAISPGLVSQKADVRCDSLGHHYAQLPDYHALCYAISYTNIVKMCKARPVDRSGQRCDYGDECFTIFKWFERLEAATGIVRGRGLHECELKNGQPMIMMLVACSDKVDTLSRPAARIRAFQEFLGTKKEPMVKRFVQPRLYSD
;
A
#
# COMPACT_ATOMS: atom_id res chain seq x y z
N MET A 1 23.46 41.69 -16.28
CA MET A 1 23.86 40.27 -16.22
C MET A 1 22.69 39.51 -15.63
N ALA A 2 21.98 38.79 -16.48
CA ALA A 2 20.79 38.02 -16.09
C ALA A 2 21.25 36.64 -15.58
N SER A 3 20.96 36.33 -14.31
CA SER A 3 21.08 34.98 -13.78
C SER A 3 19.72 34.30 -13.88
N SER A 4 19.67 33.32 -14.77
CA SER A 4 18.58 32.36 -15.02
C SER A 4 17.96 31.82 -13.73
N SER A 5 16.66 32.05 -13.56
CA SER A 5 15.81 31.33 -12.61
C SER A 5 15.47 29.97 -13.22
N ALA A 6 16.17 28.93 -12.78
CA ALA A 6 15.80 27.55 -13.10
C ALA A 6 14.41 27.27 -12.51
N SER A 7 13.44 27.01 -13.40
CA SER A 7 12.14 26.47 -13.08
C SER A 7 12.30 25.17 -12.30
N GLN A 8 11.63 25.06 -11.15
CA GLN A 8 11.50 23.81 -10.42
C GLN A 8 10.66 22.85 -11.28
N ASP A 9 11.35 21.94 -11.98
CA ASP A 9 10.73 20.81 -12.65
C ASP A 9 9.97 20.00 -11.59
N THR A 10 8.65 20.03 -11.72
CA THR A 10 7.78 19.09 -11.02
C THR A 10 8.09 17.74 -11.63
N LEU A 11 8.81 16.88 -10.91
CA LEU A 11 9.11 15.49 -11.31
C LEU A 11 7.78 14.76 -11.56
N MET A 12 7.29 14.84 -12.80
CA MET A 12 6.20 14.01 -13.32
C MET A 12 6.66 12.57 -13.18
N ARG A 13 6.01 11.82 -12.29
CA ARG A 13 6.32 10.40 -12.08
C ARG A 13 6.07 9.67 -13.40
N GLU A 14 7.02 8.86 -13.82
CA GLU A 14 6.87 8.06 -15.03
C GLU A 14 5.60 7.19 -14.94
N PRO A 15 4.88 7.02 -16.06
CA PRO A 15 3.68 6.20 -16.09
C PRO A 15 4.00 4.75 -15.68
N THR A 16 3.11 4.14 -14.91
CA THR A 16 3.21 2.72 -14.50
C THR A 16 2.81 1.76 -15.61
N TRP A 17 2.46 2.28 -16.78
CA TRP A 17 2.03 1.55 -17.95
C TRP A 17 2.73 2.07 -19.21
N THR A 18 2.68 1.25 -20.26
CA THR A 18 3.22 1.55 -21.59
C THR A 18 2.29 0.97 -22.65
N ALA A 19 2.25 1.60 -23.82
CA ALA A 19 1.57 1.04 -25.00
C ALA A 19 2.55 0.28 -25.92
N ASP A 20 3.85 0.30 -25.61
CA ASP A 20 4.86 -0.43 -26.34
C ASP A 20 4.96 -1.88 -25.82
N GLU A 21 4.56 -2.84 -26.63
CA GLU A 21 4.66 -4.26 -26.28
C GLU A 21 6.11 -4.75 -26.16
N ASN A 22 7.06 -4.00 -26.72
CA ASN A 22 8.49 -4.30 -26.69
C ASN A 22 9.24 -3.44 -25.65
N ASP A 23 8.52 -2.76 -24.75
CA ASP A 23 9.17 -2.01 -23.67
C ASP A 23 10.07 -2.95 -22.85
N GLU A 24 11.36 -2.61 -22.80
CA GLU A 24 12.36 -3.37 -22.07
C GLU A 24 12.17 -3.26 -20.55
N ASP A 25 11.48 -2.21 -20.08
CA ASP A 25 11.09 -2.11 -18.68
C ASP A 25 9.91 -3.04 -18.38
N VAL A 26 10.26 -4.26 -17.99
CA VAL A 26 9.31 -5.30 -17.57
C VAL A 26 8.44 -4.89 -16.38
N ARG A 27 8.70 -3.75 -15.71
CA ARG A 27 7.87 -3.24 -14.61
C ARG A 27 6.64 -2.48 -15.08
N ARG A 28 6.63 -1.94 -16.29
CA ARG A 28 5.47 -1.22 -16.83
C ARG A 28 4.40 -2.18 -17.34
N MET A 29 3.15 -1.95 -16.93
CA MET A 29 2.02 -2.73 -17.45
C MET A 29 1.76 -2.38 -18.91
N VAL A 30 1.65 -3.37 -19.79
CA VAL A 30 1.38 -3.10 -21.20
C VAL A 30 -0.13 -3.01 -21.42
N ILE A 31 -0.60 -1.89 -21.94
CA ILE A 31 -2.03 -1.68 -22.24
C ILE A 31 -2.24 -1.46 -23.73
N SER A 32 -3.39 -1.87 -24.26
CA SER A 32 -3.76 -1.51 -25.64
C SER A 32 -3.97 0.01 -25.76
N PRO A 33 -3.72 0.60 -26.94
CA PRO A 33 -4.03 2.02 -27.18
C PRO A 33 -5.49 2.38 -26.89
N GLY A 34 -6.42 1.44 -27.14
CA GLY A 34 -7.85 1.62 -26.85
C GLY A 34 -8.17 1.86 -25.39
N MET A 35 -7.32 1.38 -24.46
CA MET A 35 -7.47 1.64 -23.02
C MET A 35 -7.08 3.05 -22.59
N ILE A 36 -6.26 3.77 -23.36
CA ILE A 36 -5.76 5.11 -22.98
C ILE A 36 -6.90 6.13 -22.95
N ASP A 37 -7.81 6.02 -23.92
CA ASP A 37 -8.90 6.98 -24.13
C ASP A 37 -10.28 6.44 -23.68
N GLN A 38 -10.31 5.36 -22.88
CA GLN A 38 -11.57 4.80 -22.40
C GLN A 38 -12.37 5.82 -21.59
N LYS A 39 -13.63 6.00 -21.98
CA LYS A 39 -14.62 6.79 -21.24
C LYS A 39 -15.67 5.85 -20.69
N ALA A 40 -16.10 6.10 -19.45
CA ALA A 40 -17.20 5.36 -18.88
C ALA A 40 -18.49 5.73 -19.61
N ASP A 41 -19.21 4.71 -20.08
CA ASP A 41 -20.52 4.88 -20.68
C ASP A 41 -21.54 5.20 -19.58
N VAL A 42 -22.50 6.08 -19.90
CA VAL A 42 -23.57 6.45 -18.97
C VAL A 42 -24.76 5.55 -19.22
N HIS A 43 -25.08 4.71 -18.25
CA HIS A 43 -26.24 3.84 -18.24
C HIS A 43 -27.31 4.38 -17.29
N ARG A 44 -28.54 3.85 -17.39
CA ARG A 44 -29.61 4.12 -16.41
C ARG A 44 -30.13 2.82 -15.85
N ASP A 45 -30.32 2.77 -14.53
CA ASP A 45 -30.93 1.63 -13.86
C ASP A 45 -32.46 1.59 -14.11
N ALA A 46 -33.13 0.56 -13.59
CA ALA A 46 -34.58 0.40 -13.71
C ALA A 46 -35.39 1.53 -13.03
N LEU A 47 -34.77 2.31 -12.15
CA LEU A 47 -35.35 3.46 -11.46
C LEU A 47 -35.02 4.79 -12.17
N GLY A 48 -34.25 4.74 -13.27
CA GLY A 48 -33.84 5.90 -14.05
C GLY A 48 -32.59 6.61 -13.52
N HIS A 49 -31.92 6.09 -12.49
CA HIS A 49 -30.67 6.66 -11.98
C HIS A 49 -29.53 6.39 -12.94
N SER A 50 -28.76 7.44 -13.25
CA SER A 50 -27.57 7.30 -14.07
C SER A 50 -26.46 6.62 -13.29
N TYR A 51 -25.78 5.65 -13.91
CA TYR A 51 -24.53 5.09 -13.41
C TYR A 51 -23.50 5.03 -14.54
N HIS A 52 -22.24 5.20 -14.18
CA HIS A 52 -21.12 5.13 -15.11
C HIS A 52 -20.57 3.70 -15.11
N GLN A 53 -20.46 3.10 -16.29
CA GLN A 53 -19.86 1.77 -16.44
C GLN A 53 -18.66 1.89 -17.37
N LEU A 54 -17.50 1.46 -16.89
CA LEU A 54 -16.34 1.29 -17.77
C LEU A 54 -16.62 0.14 -18.74
N PRO A 55 -16.15 0.23 -20.00
CA PRO A 55 -16.20 -0.88 -20.94
C PRO A 55 -15.56 -2.14 -20.34
N ASP A 56 -15.99 -3.29 -20.83
CA ASP A 56 -15.32 -4.54 -20.51
C ASP A 56 -13.83 -4.44 -20.88
N TYR A 57 -12.97 -4.93 -20.01
CA TYR A 57 -11.56 -5.07 -20.33
C TYR A 57 -11.08 -6.48 -20.06
N HIS A 58 -10.13 -6.90 -20.87
CA HIS A 58 -9.54 -8.22 -20.87
C HIS A 58 -8.11 -8.09 -20.35
N ALA A 59 -7.76 -8.96 -19.41
CA ALA A 59 -6.44 -9.03 -18.81
C ALA A 59 -5.74 -10.31 -19.24
N LEU A 60 -4.48 -10.20 -19.63
CA LEU A 60 -3.55 -11.31 -19.69
C LEU A 60 -2.95 -11.49 -18.30
N CYS A 61 -3.19 -12.63 -17.65
CA CYS A 61 -2.89 -12.77 -16.23
C CYS A 61 -2.40 -14.15 -15.80
N TYR A 62 -1.74 -14.19 -14.65
CA TYR A 62 -1.50 -15.40 -13.87
C TYR A 62 -2.43 -15.45 -12.68
N VAL A 63 -2.98 -16.64 -12.38
CA VAL A 63 -3.85 -16.85 -11.22
C VAL A 63 -3.18 -17.82 -10.26
N THR A 64 -3.11 -17.45 -8.98
CA THR A 64 -2.58 -18.28 -7.90
C THR A 64 -3.44 -18.16 -6.65
N THR A 65 -3.07 -18.87 -5.59
CA THR A 65 -3.67 -18.81 -4.25
C THR A 65 -2.59 -18.49 -3.23
N TYR A 66 -3.01 -18.01 -2.06
CA TYR A 66 -2.09 -17.82 -0.93
C TYR A 66 -1.37 -19.12 -0.56
N SER A 67 -2.08 -20.25 -0.49
CA SER A 67 -1.48 -21.55 -0.18
C SER A 67 -0.43 -21.95 -1.21
N ASN A 68 -0.68 -21.72 -2.51
CA ASN A 68 0.31 -22.01 -3.56
C ASN A 68 1.55 -21.13 -3.43
N ILE A 69 1.40 -19.84 -3.11
CA ILE A 69 2.52 -18.93 -2.86
C ILE A 69 3.33 -19.43 -1.66
N TYR A 70 2.66 -19.75 -0.56
CA TYR A 70 3.31 -20.22 0.66
C TYR A 70 4.11 -21.51 0.43
N GLU A 71 3.49 -22.53 -0.17
CA GLU A 71 4.15 -23.80 -0.46
C GLU A 71 5.29 -23.62 -1.48
N ALA A 72 5.15 -22.71 -2.44
CA ALA A 72 6.23 -22.37 -3.37
C ALA A 72 7.44 -21.74 -2.66
N CYS A 73 7.21 -20.88 -1.66
CA CYS A 73 8.26 -20.28 -0.84
C CYS A 73 8.87 -21.31 0.12
N LYS A 74 8.04 -22.16 0.75
CA LYS A 74 8.49 -23.21 1.67
C LYS A 74 9.38 -24.25 0.99
N ALA A 75 9.04 -24.66 -0.23
CA ALA A 75 9.87 -25.53 -1.05
C ALA A 75 11.22 -24.91 -1.45
N ARG A 76 11.36 -23.58 -1.28
CA ARG A 76 12.51 -22.78 -1.74
C ARG A 76 12.86 -21.73 -0.69
N PRO A 77 13.47 -22.11 0.43
CA PRO A 77 13.65 -21.21 1.57
C PRO A 77 14.58 -20.02 1.29
N CYS A 78 15.43 -20.11 0.26
CA CYS A 78 16.23 -18.99 -0.25
C CYS A 78 16.14 -18.90 -1.78
N ASP A 79 16.26 -17.71 -2.33
CA ASP A 79 16.43 -17.51 -3.76
C ASP A 79 17.84 -17.96 -4.20
N ARG A 80 17.93 -18.61 -5.36
CA ARG A 80 19.19 -19.18 -5.84
C ARG A 80 20.13 -18.14 -6.46
N LYS A 81 19.58 -17.08 -7.05
CA LYS A 81 20.36 -16.01 -7.71
C LYS A 81 20.87 -15.02 -6.68
N THR A 82 20.02 -14.60 -5.75
CA THR A 82 20.34 -13.53 -4.77
C THR A 82 20.77 -14.04 -3.40
N GLY A 83 20.47 -15.29 -3.06
CA GLY A 83 20.66 -15.83 -1.70
C GLY A 83 19.65 -15.29 -0.68
N GLU A 84 18.72 -14.43 -1.09
CA GLU A 84 17.74 -13.80 -0.21
C GLU A 84 16.78 -14.85 0.39
N LYS A 85 16.40 -14.68 1.66
CA LYS A 85 15.46 -15.57 2.33
C LYS A 85 14.06 -15.46 1.72
N CYS A 86 13.57 -16.57 1.21
CA CYS A 86 12.25 -16.69 0.59
C CYS A 86 11.16 -17.15 1.55
N PHE A 87 11.52 -17.92 2.57
CA PHE A 87 10.60 -18.52 3.53
C PHE A 87 10.87 -18.05 4.95
N PHE A 88 9.84 -17.56 5.64
CA PHE A 88 9.96 -17.00 6.98
C PHE A 88 9.23 -17.81 8.05
N GLY A 89 8.72 -19.00 7.72
CA GLY A 89 7.94 -19.84 8.63
C GLY A 89 6.49 -19.40 8.75
N ASP A 90 6.26 -18.13 9.08
CA ASP A 90 4.93 -17.53 9.16
C ASP A 90 4.30 -17.39 7.76
N PRO A 91 3.09 -17.93 7.52
CA PRO A 91 2.44 -17.87 6.22
C PRO A 91 2.23 -16.47 5.69
N CYS A 92 1.76 -15.57 6.54
CA CYS A 92 1.33 -14.24 6.14
C CYS A 92 2.53 -13.35 5.83
N PHE A 93 3.55 -13.43 6.67
CA PHE A 93 4.80 -12.70 6.45
C PHE A 93 5.55 -13.24 5.23
N THR A 94 5.54 -14.57 5.02
CA THR A 94 6.15 -15.17 3.83
C THR A 94 5.49 -14.70 2.54
N ILE A 95 4.15 -14.67 2.50
CA ILE A 95 3.39 -14.19 1.35
C ILE A 95 3.60 -12.70 1.14
N TYR A 96 3.65 -11.92 2.22
CA TYR A 96 3.93 -10.49 2.13
C TYR A 96 5.29 -10.22 1.48
N LYS A 97 6.35 -10.87 1.97
CA LYS A 97 7.69 -10.76 1.37
C LYS A 97 7.77 -11.27 -0.06
N TRP A 98 6.90 -12.23 -0.40
CA TRP A 98 6.77 -12.65 -1.79
C TRP A 98 6.19 -11.55 -2.68
N PHE A 99 5.21 -10.75 -2.23
CA PHE A 99 4.70 -9.61 -3.00
C PHE A 99 5.73 -8.48 -3.15
N GLU A 100 6.54 -8.19 -2.12
CA GLU A 100 7.65 -7.21 -2.27
C GLU A 100 8.62 -7.64 -3.38
N ARG A 101 8.94 -8.94 -3.45
CA ARG A 101 9.79 -9.48 -4.52
C ARG A 101 9.10 -9.51 -5.89
N LEU A 102 7.79 -9.76 -5.92
CA LEU A 102 7.01 -9.69 -7.16
C LEU A 102 7.06 -8.28 -7.73
N GLU A 103 6.84 -7.27 -6.90
CA GLU A 103 6.89 -5.86 -7.29
C GLU A 103 8.29 -5.48 -7.78
N ALA A 104 9.34 -5.86 -7.05
CA ALA A 104 10.71 -5.60 -7.48
C ALA A 104 11.06 -6.24 -8.83
N ALA A 105 10.54 -7.44 -9.10
CA ALA A 105 10.84 -8.23 -10.30
C ALA A 105 9.97 -7.86 -11.52
N THR A 106 8.73 -7.43 -11.30
CA THR A 106 7.71 -7.31 -12.37
C THR A 106 6.94 -6.00 -12.35
N GLY A 107 7.17 -5.12 -11.37
CA GLY A 107 6.38 -3.91 -11.15
C GLY A 107 4.97 -4.15 -10.62
N VAL A 108 4.48 -5.40 -10.60
CA VAL A 108 3.18 -5.74 -10.04
C VAL A 108 3.25 -5.77 -8.53
N SER A 109 2.49 -4.88 -7.92
CA SER A 109 2.30 -4.80 -6.48
C SER A 109 0.90 -5.29 -6.11
N ARG A 110 0.66 -5.42 -4.81
CA ARG A 110 -0.68 -5.70 -4.30
C ARG A 110 -1.70 -4.61 -4.61
N ASN A 111 -1.24 -3.36 -4.70
CA ASN A 111 -2.10 -2.20 -4.93
C ASN A 111 -2.20 -1.83 -6.41
N ASP A 112 -1.37 -2.44 -7.24
CA ASP A 112 -1.23 -2.15 -8.66
C ASP A 112 -0.88 -3.43 -9.43
N GLY A 113 -1.88 -4.00 -10.12
CA GLY A 113 -1.71 -5.17 -10.98
C GLY A 113 -1.95 -6.53 -10.32
N ALA A 114 -2.07 -6.65 -8.99
CA ALA A 114 -2.49 -7.90 -8.34
C ALA A 114 -3.88 -7.76 -7.68
N TYR A 115 -4.87 -8.45 -8.23
CA TYR A 115 -6.26 -8.39 -7.79
C TYR A 115 -6.66 -9.62 -7.01
N GLU A 116 -7.22 -9.41 -5.82
CA GLU A 116 -7.74 -10.46 -4.97
C GLU A 116 -9.23 -10.64 -5.22
N PHE A 117 -9.67 -11.86 -5.46
CA PHE A 117 -11.08 -12.17 -5.70
C PHE A 117 -11.44 -13.54 -5.15
N GLU A 118 -12.70 -13.71 -4.77
CA GLU A 118 -13.22 -14.99 -4.31
C GLU A 118 -13.69 -15.81 -5.51
N SER A 119 -13.24 -17.07 -5.63
CA SER A 119 -13.76 -17.96 -6.67
C SER A 119 -15.17 -18.45 -6.32
N ARG A 120 -15.85 -19.07 -7.30
CA ARG A 120 -17.16 -19.70 -7.08
C ARG A 120 -17.18 -20.70 -5.92
N ASP A 121 -16.03 -21.29 -5.62
CA ASP A 121 -15.83 -22.26 -4.53
C ASP A 121 -15.58 -21.60 -3.16
N GLY A 122 -15.66 -20.27 -3.07
CA GLY A 122 -15.42 -19.50 -1.85
C GLY A 122 -13.93 -19.32 -1.48
N LEU A 123 -13.02 -19.70 -2.38
CA LEU A 123 -11.59 -19.65 -2.11
C LEU A 123 -10.97 -18.34 -2.63
N PRO A 124 -10.16 -17.63 -1.81
CA PRO A 124 -9.48 -16.43 -2.26
C PRO A 124 -8.40 -16.78 -3.28
N LYS A 125 -8.43 -16.09 -4.42
CA LYS A 125 -7.48 -16.19 -5.51
C LYS A 125 -6.84 -14.83 -5.77
N ILE A 126 -5.60 -14.87 -6.25
CA ILE A 126 -4.84 -13.69 -6.63
C ILE A 126 -4.63 -13.75 -8.14
N MET A 127 -5.06 -12.70 -8.84
CA MET A 127 -4.86 -12.50 -10.26
C MET A 127 -3.81 -11.42 -10.49
N MET A 128 -2.67 -11.80 -11.05
CA MET A 128 -1.58 -10.89 -11.41
C MET A 128 -1.70 -10.52 -12.88
N VAL A 129 -1.91 -9.25 -13.17
CA VAL A 129 -2.14 -8.70 -14.51
C VAL A 129 -0.81 -8.33 -15.15
N ILE A 130 -0.59 -8.88 -16.34
CA ILE A 130 0.61 -8.67 -17.15
C ILE A 130 0.35 -7.56 -18.15
N ALA A 131 -0.78 -7.65 -18.84
CA ALA A 131 -1.23 -6.72 -19.85
C ALA A 131 -2.75 -6.64 -19.83
N SER A 132 -3.29 -5.53 -20.34
CA SER A 132 -4.73 -5.35 -20.47
C SER A 132 -5.12 -4.73 -21.82
N SER A 133 -6.33 -5.02 -22.25
CA SER A 133 -6.92 -4.44 -23.46
C SER A 133 -8.42 -4.32 -23.35
N ASP A 134 -8.97 -3.36 -24.08
CA ASP A 134 -10.40 -3.19 -24.33
C ASP A 134 -10.99 -4.27 -25.26
N ASN A 135 -10.13 -5.01 -25.97
CA ASN A 135 -10.54 -6.11 -26.85
C ASN A 135 -9.60 -7.33 -26.68
N VAL A 136 -10.18 -8.54 -26.59
CA VAL A 136 -9.42 -9.80 -26.55
C VAL A 136 -8.45 -9.94 -27.72
N GLU A 137 -8.85 -9.52 -28.92
CA GLU A 137 -8.03 -9.64 -30.14
C GLU A 137 -6.84 -8.69 -30.13
N ALA A 138 -6.98 -7.53 -29.46
CA ALA A 138 -5.93 -6.52 -29.31
C ALA A 138 -5.21 -6.64 -27.96
N LEU A 139 -5.25 -7.80 -27.31
CA LEU A 139 -4.64 -8.02 -26.00
C LEU A 139 -3.11 -8.20 -26.14
N PRO A 140 -2.30 -7.27 -25.58
CA PRO A 140 -0.86 -7.32 -25.74
C PRO A 140 -0.24 -8.59 -25.17
N ARG A 141 0.87 -9.05 -25.78
CA ARG A 141 1.63 -10.22 -25.32
C ARG A 141 3.11 -9.88 -25.12
N PRO A 142 3.44 -9.00 -24.15
CA PRO A 142 4.81 -8.52 -23.93
C PRO A 142 5.74 -9.65 -23.51
N ALA A 143 6.57 -10.13 -24.44
CA ALA A 143 7.37 -11.35 -24.26
C ALA A 143 8.35 -11.24 -23.08
N ALA A 144 9.03 -10.10 -22.94
CA ALA A 144 9.98 -9.85 -21.85
C ALA A 144 9.29 -9.90 -20.48
N ARG A 145 8.14 -9.24 -20.33
CA ARG A 145 7.35 -9.24 -19.09
C ARG A 145 6.78 -10.62 -18.79
N ILE A 146 6.23 -11.33 -19.78
CA ILE A 146 5.76 -12.72 -19.61
C ILE A 146 6.90 -13.61 -19.13
N GLN A 147 8.09 -13.47 -19.70
CA GLN A 147 9.27 -14.23 -19.29
C GLN A 147 9.69 -13.90 -17.85
N ALA A 148 9.69 -12.62 -17.46
CA ALA A 148 9.97 -12.21 -16.09
C ALA A 148 9.00 -12.85 -15.08
N PHE A 149 7.69 -12.88 -15.40
CA PHE A 149 6.70 -13.60 -14.59
C PHE A 149 6.95 -15.10 -14.54
N LYS A 150 7.26 -15.75 -15.67
CA LYS A 150 7.59 -17.18 -15.71
C LYS A 150 8.80 -17.51 -14.86
N GLU A 151 9.84 -16.68 -14.90
CA GLU A 151 11.03 -16.82 -14.08
C GLU A 151 10.72 -16.64 -12.59
N PHE A 152 9.98 -15.60 -12.23
CA PHE A 152 9.62 -15.32 -10.85
C PHE A 152 8.75 -16.43 -10.25
N LEU A 153 7.68 -16.80 -10.95
CA LEU A 153 6.75 -17.87 -10.54
C LEU A 153 7.39 -19.27 -10.68
N ARG A 154 8.48 -19.38 -11.45
CA ARG A 154 9.12 -20.64 -11.90
C ARG A 154 8.11 -21.59 -12.53
N THR A 155 7.31 -21.05 -13.44
CA THR A 155 6.27 -21.78 -14.15
C THR A 155 6.56 -21.85 -15.64
N LYS A 156 6.18 -22.95 -16.27
CA LYS A 156 6.14 -23.08 -17.73
C LYS A 156 4.76 -22.72 -18.31
N LYS A 157 3.78 -22.46 -17.45
CA LYS A 157 2.41 -22.15 -17.89
C LYS A 157 2.38 -20.78 -18.58
N GLU A 158 1.64 -20.71 -19.67
CA GLU A 158 1.30 -19.43 -20.29
C GLU A 158 0.27 -18.67 -19.45
N PRO A 159 0.29 -17.33 -19.50
CA PRO A 159 -0.75 -16.53 -18.88
C PRO A 159 -2.08 -16.74 -19.61
N MET A 160 -3.17 -16.56 -18.87
CA MET A 160 -4.53 -16.77 -19.36
C MET A 160 -5.25 -15.46 -19.58
N VAL A 161 -6.15 -15.43 -20.55
CA VAL A 161 -7.04 -14.30 -20.78
C VAL A 161 -8.20 -14.36 -19.79
N LYS A 162 -8.48 -13.25 -19.11
CA LYS A 162 -9.63 -13.07 -18.22
C LYS A 162 -10.36 -11.79 -18.55
N GLN A 163 -11.67 -11.89 -18.69
CA GLN A 163 -12.53 -10.70 -18.68
C GLN A 163 -12.62 -10.19 -17.24
N MET A 164 -12.34 -8.91 -17.05
CA MET A 164 -12.45 -8.22 -15.78
C MET A 164 -13.76 -7.44 -15.77
N TYR A 165 -14.61 -7.71 -14.79
CA TYR A 165 -15.85 -6.94 -14.59
C TYR A 165 -15.57 -5.79 -13.63
N SER A 166 -15.84 -4.57 -14.06
CA SER A 166 -15.65 -3.35 -13.26
C SER A 166 -16.39 -3.39 -11.91
N GLY A 167 -17.48 -4.16 -11.80
CA GLY A 167 -18.25 -4.33 -10.56
C GLY A 167 -17.62 -5.17 -9.45
N ASN A 168 -16.50 -5.87 -9.71
CA ASN A 168 -15.79 -6.70 -8.72
C ASN A 168 -14.40 -6.15 -8.35
N CYS A 169 -14.05 -4.93 -8.80
CA CYS A 169 -12.91 -4.19 -8.28
C CYS A 169 -13.31 -3.52 -6.95
N PRO A 170 -12.74 -3.88 -5.78
CA PRO A 170 -13.15 -3.30 -4.50
C PRO A 170 -12.71 -1.85 -4.26
N SER A 171 -12.26 -1.11 -5.27
CA SER A 171 -11.60 0.18 -5.07
C SER A 171 -12.17 1.31 -5.93
N THR A 172 -13.50 1.45 -6.01
CA THR A 172 -14.15 2.76 -6.20
C THR A 172 -15.64 2.69 -5.83
N ILE A 173 -15.96 2.80 -4.54
CA ILE A 173 -17.30 3.24 -4.14
C ILE A 173 -17.23 4.77 -4.06
N GLU A 174 -17.58 5.44 -5.15
CA GLU A 174 -17.81 6.89 -5.11
C GLU A 174 -19.14 7.15 -4.37
N TYR A 175 -19.04 7.71 -3.17
CA TYR A 175 -20.18 8.30 -2.49
C TYR A 175 -20.43 9.69 -3.08
N SER A 176 -21.59 9.89 -3.71
CA SER A 176 -22.04 11.23 -4.10
C SER A 176 -22.49 11.99 -2.84
N SER A 177 -21.88 13.13 -2.52
CA SER A 177 -22.52 14.13 -1.67
C SER A 177 -22.30 15.53 -2.22
N SER A 178 -23.40 16.17 -2.59
CA SER A 178 -23.48 17.56 -2.99
C SER A 178 -23.18 18.50 -1.83
N THR A 179 -22.76 19.72 -2.20
CA THR A 179 -22.60 20.97 -1.43
C THR A 179 -21.26 21.20 -0.73
N ALA A 180 -20.41 21.98 -1.39
CA ALA A 180 -19.22 22.63 -0.88
C ALA A 180 -19.47 24.14 -0.72
N ASP A 181 -18.87 24.74 0.32
CA ASP A 181 -18.43 26.15 0.48
C ASP A 181 -18.02 26.31 1.97
N THR A 182 -16.92 26.90 2.44
CA THR A 182 -16.03 27.98 1.96
C THR A 182 -14.68 27.95 2.72
N ILE A 183 -13.67 28.64 2.17
CA ILE A 183 -12.50 29.33 2.77
C ILE A 183 -11.12 28.71 2.52
N ALA A 184 -10.33 29.49 1.77
CA ALA A 184 -8.92 29.32 1.49
C ALA A 184 -8.03 30.32 2.27
N ARG A 185 -6.75 29.96 2.31
CA ARG A 185 -5.51 30.74 2.56
C ARG A 185 -4.96 30.76 4.00
N THR A 186 -3.74 30.24 4.17
CA THR A 186 -2.50 31.05 4.25
C THR A 186 -1.27 30.16 4.00
N VAL A 187 -0.31 30.66 3.22
CA VAL A 187 1.02 30.07 2.91
C VAL A 187 2.04 30.56 3.93
N ARG A 188 2.95 29.70 4.40
CA ARG A 188 4.36 30.07 4.70
C ARG A 188 5.28 28.84 4.72
N ALA A 189 6.50 29.08 4.27
CA ALA A 189 7.49 28.12 3.82
C ALA A 189 8.34 27.48 4.95
N GLU A 190 9.07 26.44 4.55
CA GLU A 190 10.23 25.76 5.18
C GLU A 190 9.97 24.62 6.19
N SER A 191 10.11 23.37 5.72
CA SER A 191 11.15 22.40 6.11
C SER A 191 10.75 20.97 5.65
N PRO A 192 11.57 20.24 4.86
CA PRO A 192 11.19 18.95 4.25
C PRO A 192 11.53 17.77 5.17
N VAL A 193 10.53 17.27 5.90
CA VAL A 193 10.56 16.00 6.67
C VAL A 193 10.38 14.80 5.71
N MET A 194 11.16 14.80 4.63
CA MET A 194 10.89 14.15 3.33
C MET A 194 11.00 12.61 3.29
N SER A 195 10.93 11.89 4.41
CA SER A 195 10.98 10.42 4.37
C SER A 195 10.12 9.66 5.38
N MET A 196 9.29 10.34 6.19
CA MET A 196 8.09 9.69 6.76
C MET A 196 7.04 9.34 5.67
N LEU A 197 7.39 9.65 4.42
CA LEU A 197 6.67 9.56 3.15
C LEU A 197 7.41 8.64 2.15
N ARG A 198 7.46 7.32 2.37
CA ARG A 198 7.42 6.38 1.23
C ARG A 198 6.11 5.62 1.29
N GLY A 199 5.18 6.11 0.49
CA GLY A 199 3.85 5.53 0.33
C GLY A 199 2.86 6.63 -0.02
N THR A 200 2.79 7.01 -1.29
CA THR A 200 1.65 7.69 -1.92
C THR A 200 1.42 7.00 -3.26
N PHE A 201 0.29 6.29 -3.35
CA PHE A 201 -0.33 5.83 -4.58
C PHE A 201 -1.69 6.54 -4.74
N TYR A 202 -2.08 6.73 -6.01
CA TYR A 202 -3.22 7.47 -6.61
C TYR A 202 -3.05 9.02 -6.66
N ALA A 203 -3.25 9.73 -7.78
CA ALA A 203 -3.99 9.45 -9.02
C ALA A 203 -3.49 10.28 -10.25
N GLN A 204 -3.75 9.79 -11.46
CA GLN A 204 -4.10 10.53 -12.70
C GLN A 204 -4.99 9.59 -13.54
N SER A 205 -6.05 9.97 -14.29
CA SER A 205 -6.35 11.21 -15.03
C SER A 205 -7.88 11.35 -15.22
N SER A 206 -8.49 12.49 -14.83
CA SER A 206 -9.01 13.57 -15.69
C SER A 206 -10.29 13.32 -16.51
N VAL A 207 -11.42 13.88 -16.05
CA VAL A 207 -12.23 14.85 -16.83
C VAL A 207 -12.70 15.95 -15.86
N HIS A 208 -12.55 17.20 -16.28
CA HIS A 208 -12.76 18.43 -15.50
C HIS A 208 -14.10 18.53 -14.75
N THR A 209 -14.06 18.72 -13.43
CA THR A 209 -14.56 19.94 -12.77
C THR A 209 -13.83 20.08 -11.42
N SER A 210 -13.24 21.25 -11.17
CA SER A 210 -12.34 21.54 -10.06
C SER A 210 -12.96 21.34 -8.68
N HIS A 211 -12.61 20.26 -7.97
CA HIS A 211 -12.53 20.23 -6.51
C HIS A 211 -11.14 19.70 -6.17
N SER A 212 -10.25 20.62 -5.78
CA SER A 212 -8.95 20.26 -5.22
C SER A 212 -9.18 19.39 -3.98
N ILE A 213 -8.92 18.09 -4.09
CA ILE A 213 -8.74 17.23 -2.92
C ILE A 213 -7.53 17.80 -2.18
N LEU A 214 -7.78 18.60 -1.14
CA LEU A 214 -6.76 18.90 -0.15
C LEU A 214 -6.30 17.55 0.38
N ILE A 215 -5.07 17.17 0.09
CA ILE A 215 -4.40 16.06 0.77
C ILE A 215 -4.41 16.43 2.25
N ALA A 216 -5.38 15.93 3.00
CA ALA A 216 -5.42 16.11 4.44
C ALA A 216 -4.10 15.56 5.00
N SER A 217 -3.42 16.33 5.83
CA SER A 217 -2.17 15.90 6.45
C SER A 217 -2.39 14.57 7.16
N THR A 218 -1.51 13.61 6.94
CA THR A 218 -1.57 12.29 7.61
C THR A 218 -1.18 12.37 9.09
N TRP A 219 -0.80 13.55 9.55
CA TRP A 219 -0.38 13.87 10.89
C TRP A 219 -0.92 15.22 11.34
N THR A 220 -0.85 15.45 12.64
CA THR A 220 -1.29 16.67 13.33
C THR A 220 -0.35 16.97 14.48
N CYS A 221 -0.16 18.25 14.83
CA CYS A 221 0.53 18.64 16.06
C CYS A 221 -0.46 18.83 17.23
N ASP A 222 -1.76 18.73 16.97
CA ASP A 222 -2.80 18.80 17.99
C ASP A 222 -3.02 17.41 18.60
N GLU A 223 -2.71 17.26 19.90
CA GLU A 223 -2.94 16.00 20.62
C GLU A 223 -4.42 15.71 20.90
N ASN A 224 -5.28 16.73 20.74
CA ASN A 224 -6.72 16.64 20.92
C ASN A 224 -7.48 16.57 19.58
N ASP A 225 -6.78 16.30 18.48
CA ASP A 225 -7.41 16.11 17.17
C ASP A 225 -8.41 14.95 17.24
N GLU A 226 -9.69 15.27 17.02
CA GLU A 226 -10.79 14.30 17.03
C GLU A 226 -10.75 13.40 15.78
N ASP A 227 -10.05 13.80 14.71
CA ASP A 227 -9.80 12.94 13.56
C ASP A 227 -8.76 11.88 13.91
N VAL A 228 -9.25 10.75 14.41
CA VAL A 228 -8.43 9.59 14.80
C VAL A 228 -7.57 9.03 13.67
N ARG A 229 -7.77 9.44 12.41
CA ARG A 229 -6.97 9.03 11.25
C ARG A 229 -5.63 9.77 11.17
N ARG A 230 -5.52 10.95 11.79
CA ARG A 230 -4.28 11.74 11.81
C ARG A 230 -3.38 11.30 12.97
N MET A 231 -2.12 11.04 12.67
CA MET A 231 -1.14 10.69 13.69
C MET A 231 -0.64 11.94 14.41
N ALA A 232 -0.73 11.98 15.74
CA ALA A 232 -0.18 13.09 16.51
C ALA A 232 1.36 13.03 16.49
N ILE A 233 2.02 14.14 16.15
CA ILE A 233 3.47 14.27 16.16
C ILE A 233 3.93 15.51 16.93
N SER A 234 5.11 15.45 17.56
CA SER A 234 5.67 16.65 18.19
C SER A 234 6.20 17.65 17.14
N PRO A 235 6.15 18.97 17.41
CA PRO A 235 6.79 19.96 16.56
C PRO A 235 8.29 19.72 16.35
N GLY A 236 8.98 19.17 17.37
CA GLY A 236 10.40 18.81 17.28
C GLY A 236 10.68 17.80 16.17
N LEU A 237 9.77 16.84 15.97
CA LEU A 237 9.86 15.85 14.89
C LEU A 237 9.74 16.50 13.50
N VAL A 238 8.91 17.55 13.36
CA VAL A 238 8.75 18.31 12.12
C VAL A 238 10.02 19.11 11.77
N SER A 239 10.77 19.52 12.78
CA SER A 239 11.98 20.33 12.61
C SER A 239 13.29 19.53 12.56
N GLN A 240 13.22 18.19 12.53
CA GLN A 240 14.42 17.36 12.53
C GLN A 240 15.30 17.62 11.30
N LYS A 241 16.61 17.70 11.53
CA LYS A 241 17.63 17.81 10.49
C LYS A 241 18.50 16.56 10.51
N ALA A 242 18.86 16.08 9.33
CA ALA A 242 19.76 14.94 9.22
C ALA A 242 21.19 15.37 9.56
N ASP A 243 21.86 14.58 10.39
CA ASP A 243 23.28 14.73 10.66
C ASP A 243 24.06 14.02 9.54
N VAL A 244 25.03 14.71 8.94
CA VAL A 244 25.98 14.07 8.03
C VAL A 244 27.09 13.43 8.86
N ARG A 245 27.30 12.14 8.66
CA ARG A 245 28.29 11.31 9.34
C ARG A 245 29.20 10.64 8.32
N CYS A 246 30.32 10.12 8.80
CA CYS A 246 31.26 9.35 8.00
C CYS A 246 31.36 7.93 8.60
N ASP A 247 31.32 6.91 7.75
CA ASP A 247 31.53 5.53 8.21
C ASP A 247 33.02 5.19 8.32
N SER A 248 33.34 3.97 8.77
CA SER A 248 34.72 3.51 8.95
C SER A 248 35.51 3.36 7.64
N LEU A 249 34.82 3.43 6.49
CA LEU A 249 35.42 3.34 5.15
C LEU A 249 35.57 4.73 4.49
N GLY A 250 35.17 5.79 5.18
CA GLY A 250 35.24 7.15 4.64
C GLY A 250 34.00 7.59 3.86
N HIS A 251 32.95 6.76 3.80
CA HIS A 251 31.73 7.13 3.08
C HIS A 251 30.85 8.05 3.92
N HIS A 252 30.39 9.12 3.29
CA HIS A 252 29.43 10.04 3.90
C HIS A 252 28.02 9.46 3.86
N TYR A 253 27.30 9.57 4.98
CA TYR A 253 25.88 9.24 5.06
C TYR A 253 25.14 10.28 5.90
N ALA A 254 23.93 10.63 5.49
CA ALA A 254 23.01 11.43 6.27
C ALA A 254 22.14 10.51 7.13
N GLN A 255 21.91 10.88 8.39
CA GLN A 255 21.02 10.14 9.29
C GLN A 255 20.17 11.11 10.10
N LEU A 256 18.85 10.94 10.07
CA LEU A 256 17.95 11.66 10.96
C LEU A 256 18.14 11.18 12.41
N PRO A 257 17.95 12.06 13.41
CA PRO A 257 17.90 11.66 14.79
C PRO A 257 16.82 10.60 15.03
N ASP A 258 17.08 9.71 15.98
CA ASP A 258 16.09 8.74 16.43
C ASP A 258 14.83 9.45 16.95
N TYR A 259 13.71 8.74 16.91
CA TYR A 259 12.45 9.22 17.46
C TYR A 259 11.81 8.18 18.36
N HIS A 260 10.84 8.62 19.13
CA HIS A 260 10.05 7.82 20.05
C HIS A 260 8.63 7.76 19.54
N ALA A 261 8.03 6.57 19.54
CA ALA A 261 6.64 6.39 19.15
C ALA A 261 5.84 5.71 20.26
N LEU A 262 4.61 6.16 20.41
CA LEU A 262 3.57 5.48 21.16
C LEU A 262 2.91 4.48 20.22
N CYS A 263 2.94 3.19 20.54
CA CYS A 263 2.54 2.17 19.60
C CYS A 263 1.96 0.90 20.25
N TYR A 264 1.15 0.18 19.48
CA TYR A 264 0.75 -1.18 19.78
C TYR A 264 1.63 -2.18 19.02
N ALA A 265 1.85 -3.34 19.62
CA ALA A 265 2.62 -4.42 19.02
C ALA A 265 1.77 -5.69 18.94
N ILE A 266 1.69 -6.29 17.75
CA ILE A 266 0.92 -7.51 17.52
C ILE A 266 1.63 -8.41 16.52
N SER A 267 1.58 -9.72 16.72
CA SER A 267 2.08 -10.69 15.73
C SER A 267 0.97 -11.09 14.77
N TYR A 268 1.34 -11.52 13.57
CA TYR A 268 0.42 -12.10 12.59
C TYR A 268 -0.42 -13.24 13.19
N THR A 269 0.20 -14.15 13.92
CA THR A 269 -0.50 -15.23 14.63
C THR A 269 -1.56 -14.73 15.62
N ASN A 270 -1.29 -13.63 16.33
CA ASN A 270 -2.25 -13.05 17.26
C ASN A 270 -3.42 -12.37 16.55
N ILE A 271 -3.19 -11.76 15.38
CA ILE A 271 -4.27 -11.23 14.53
C ILE A 271 -5.21 -12.36 14.14
N VAL A 272 -4.69 -13.47 13.62
CA VAL A 272 -5.50 -14.64 13.22
C VAL A 272 -6.29 -15.18 14.40
N LYS A 273 -5.66 -15.34 15.57
CA LYS A 273 -6.34 -15.79 16.80
C LYS A 273 -7.46 -14.84 17.21
N MET A 274 -7.26 -13.53 17.10
CA MET A 274 -8.28 -12.54 17.39
C MET A 274 -9.47 -12.64 16.43
N CYS A 275 -9.21 -12.78 15.13
CA CYS A 275 -10.25 -12.95 14.12
C CYS A 275 -11.03 -14.26 14.31
N LYS A 276 -10.36 -15.38 14.59
CA LYS A 276 -10.98 -16.68 14.87
C LYS A 276 -11.84 -16.65 16.15
N ALA A 277 -11.39 -15.93 17.18
CA ALA A 277 -12.14 -15.78 18.43
C ALA A 277 -13.38 -14.89 18.29
N ARG A 278 -13.43 -14.04 17.25
CA ARG A 278 -14.55 -13.14 16.94
C ARG A 278 -14.85 -13.19 15.45
N PRO A 279 -15.45 -14.27 14.93
CA PRO A 279 -15.64 -14.47 13.47
C PRO A 279 -16.47 -13.36 12.81
N VAL A 280 -17.27 -12.65 13.60
CA VAL A 280 -18.02 -11.46 13.21
C VAL A 280 -17.77 -10.37 14.25
N ASP A 281 -17.59 -9.12 13.80
CA ASP A 281 -17.44 -7.99 14.71
C ASP A 281 -18.79 -7.40 15.16
N ARG A 282 -18.74 -6.35 15.97
CA ARG A 282 -19.93 -5.66 16.49
C ARG A 282 -20.81 -5.05 15.40
N SER A 283 -20.24 -4.77 14.23
CA SER A 283 -20.96 -4.19 13.08
C SER A 283 -21.53 -5.25 12.15
N GLY A 284 -21.38 -6.54 12.47
CA GLY A 284 -21.82 -7.65 11.62
C GLY A 284 -20.83 -7.99 10.50
N GLN A 285 -19.64 -7.38 10.47
CA GLN A 285 -18.64 -7.69 9.44
C GLN A 285 -17.86 -8.95 9.79
N ARG A 286 -17.60 -9.78 8.78
CA ARG A 286 -16.79 -10.99 8.91
C ARG A 286 -15.34 -10.64 9.25
N CYS A 287 -14.81 -11.26 10.29
CA CYS A 287 -13.42 -11.15 10.71
C CYS A 287 -12.57 -12.34 10.29
N ASP A 288 -13.15 -13.55 10.22
CA ASP A 288 -12.44 -14.78 9.87
C ASP A 288 -12.91 -15.33 8.53
N TYR A 289 -11.99 -15.43 7.57
CA TYR A 289 -12.26 -15.86 6.21
C TYR A 289 -11.81 -17.29 5.93
N GLY A 290 -11.36 -18.04 6.96
CA GLY A 290 -10.89 -19.42 6.83
C GLY A 290 -9.47 -19.56 6.27
N ASP A 291 -9.03 -18.64 5.40
CA ASP A 291 -7.64 -18.47 5.01
C ASP A 291 -6.95 -17.43 5.90
N GLU A 292 -5.81 -17.79 6.50
CA GLU A 292 -5.12 -16.93 7.47
C GLU A 292 -4.56 -15.66 6.84
N CYS A 293 -4.07 -15.75 5.60
CA CYS A 293 -3.44 -14.63 4.89
C CYS A 293 -4.50 -13.64 4.42
N PHE A 294 -5.61 -14.15 3.88
CA PHE A 294 -6.75 -13.33 3.50
C PHE A 294 -7.43 -12.70 4.73
N THR A 295 -7.51 -13.44 5.85
CA THR A 295 -8.02 -12.92 7.12
C THR A 295 -7.20 -11.74 7.63
N ILE A 296 -5.86 -11.85 7.61
CA ILE A 296 -4.97 -10.76 8.01
C ILE A 296 -5.09 -9.57 7.07
N PHE A 297 -5.27 -9.81 5.78
CA PHE A 297 -5.49 -8.74 4.83
C PHE A 297 -6.75 -7.93 5.12
N LYS A 298 -7.89 -8.60 5.25
CA LYS A 298 -9.15 -7.96 5.60
C LYS A 298 -9.09 -7.28 6.96
N TRP A 299 -8.27 -7.79 7.87
CA TRP A 299 -7.96 -7.10 9.11
C TRP A 299 -7.20 -5.77 8.88
N PHE A 300 -6.23 -5.71 7.98
CA PHE A 300 -5.54 -4.46 7.64
C PHE A 300 -6.45 -3.43 6.95
N GLU A 301 -7.33 -3.85 6.03
CA GLU A 301 -8.32 -2.94 5.42
C GLU A 301 -9.22 -2.30 6.49
N ARG A 302 -9.67 -3.10 7.46
CA ARG A 302 -10.50 -2.61 8.57
C ARG A 302 -9.72 -1.71 9.52
N LEU A 303 -8.44 -2.01 9.76
CA LEU A 303 -7.55 -1.17 10.55
C LEU A 303 -7.37 0.21 9.89
N GLU A 304 -7.11 0.25 8.59
CA GLU A 304 -7.03 1.49 7.82
C GLU A 304 -8.34 2.29 7.93
N ALA A 305 -9.49 1.65 7.71
CA ALA A 305 -10.78 2.32 7.82
C ALA A 305 -11.03 2.92 9.22
N ALA A 306 -10.60 2.21 10.27
CA ALA A 306 -10.82 2.58 11.67
C ALA A 306 -9.83 3.65 12.19
N THR A 307 -8.56 3.58 11.80
CA THR A 307 -7.49 4.41 12.41
C THR A 307 -6.65 5.20 11.40
N GLY A 308 -6.92 5.06 10.10
CA GLY A 308 -6.18 5.73 9.02
C GLY A 308 -4.73 5.27 8.86
N ILE A 309 -4.29 4.22 9.58
CA ILE A 309 -2.93 3.71 9.41
C ILE A 309 -2.89 2.70 8.28
N VAL A 310 -1.83 2.78 7.51
CA VAL A 310 -1.53 1.85 6.43
C VAL A 310 -0.06 1.49 6.47
N ARG A 311 0.31 0.47 5.68
CA ARG A 311 1.72 0.17 5.44
C ARG A 311 2.47 1.39 4.92
N GLY A 312 3.64 1.66 5.51
CA GLY A 312 4.42 2.86 5.20
C GLY A 312 3.88 4.15 5.83
N ARG A 313 2.70 4.13 6.48
CA ARG A 313 2.13 5.27 7.22
C ARG A 313 1.53 4.83 8.55
N GLY A 314 2.38 4.79 9.56
CA GLY A 314 1.96 4.42 10.92
C GLY A 314 1.85 2.91 11.16
N LEU A 315 2.15 2.08 10.17
CA LEU A 315 2.29 0.63 10.34
C LEU A 315 3.71 0.20 9.96
N HIS A 316 4.45 -0.29 10.95
CA HIS A 316 5.83 -0.74 10.82
C HIS A 316 5.93 -2.23 11.06
N GLU A 317 6.49 -2.95 10.10
CA GLU A 317 6.76 -4.38 10.25
C GLU A 317 8.21 -4.56 10.70
N CYS A 318 8.42 -5.40 11.71
CA CYS A 318 9.75 -5.70 12.23
C CYS A 318 9.88 -7.19 12.56
N GLU A 319 11.12 -7.67 12.60
CA GLU A 319 11.44 -9.04 13.01
C GLU A 319 12.02 -9.00 14.43
N LEU A 320 11.45 -9.80 15.33
CA LEU A 320 12.01 -9.99 16.67
C LEU A 320 13.36 -10.74 16.58
N LYS A 321 14.17 -10.69 17.64
CA LYS A 321 15.47 -11.37 17.71
C LYS A 321 15.38 -12.89 17.45
N ASN A 322 14.23 -13.51 17.70
CA ASN A 322 13.97 -14.93 17.45
C ASN A 322 13.47 -15.21 16.02
N GLY A 323 13.48 -14.21 15.14
CA GLY A 323 13.02 -14.32 13.75
C GLY A 323 11.51 -14.17 13.56
N GLN A 324 10.76 -13.90 14.63
CA GLN A 324 9.30 -13.82 14.55
C GLN A 324 8.87 -12.43 14.02
N PRO A 325 8.02 -12.37 12.98
CA PRO A 325 7.51 -11.10 12.48
C PRO A 325 6.50 -10.50 13.45
N MET A 326 6.60 -9.18 13.62
CA MET A 326 5.76 -8.36 14.48
C MET A 326 5.36 -7.09 13.73
N ILE A 327 4.14 -6.63 13.99
CA ILE A 327 3.59 -5.39 13.47
C ILE A 327 3.52 -4.40 14.63
N MET A 328 4.09 -3.24 14.39
CA MET A 328 4.04 -2.06 15.24
C MET A 328 3.06 -1.05 14.63
N MET A 329 2.00 -0.73 15.35
CA MET A 329 0.97 0.24 14.94
C MET A 329 1.17 1.54 15.72
N LEU A 330 1.50 2.62 15.03
CA LEU A 330 1.88 3.90 15.60
C LEU A 330 0.65 4.77 15.88
N VAL A 331 0.56 5.19 17.12
CA VAL A 331 -0.47 6.09 17.64
C VAL A 331 0.00 7.53 17.57
N ALA A 332 1.21 7.81 18.05
CA ALA A 332 1.83 9.12 18.08
C ALA A 332 3.35 9.01 18.00
N CYS A 333 4.03 10.08 17.56
CA CYS A 333 5.49 10.13 17.47
C CYS A 333 6.06 11.43 18.05
N SER A 334 7.29 11.37 18.55
CA SER A 334 8.01 12.54 19.04
C SER A 334 9.51 12.36 18.96
N ASP A 335 10.25 13.45 18.81
CA ASP A 335 11.70 13.47 18.93
C ASP A 335 12.19 13.08 20.35
N LYS A 336 11.42 13.38 21.41
CA LYS A 336 11.77 13.04 22.80
C LYS A 336 10.63 12.27 23.47
N VAL A 337 10.98 11.45 24.47
CA VAL A 337 9.98 10.71 25.25
C VAL A 337 9.04 11.66 26.01
N ASP A 338 9.59 12.74 26.58
CA ASP A 338 8.84 13.68 27.41
C ASP A 338 7.81 14.51 26.63
N THR A 339 8.00 14.64 25.31
CA THR A 339 7.10 15.37 24.40
C THR A 339 6.21 14.44 23.58
N LEU A 340 6.17 13.16 23.93
CA LEU A 340 5.35 12.17 23.24
C LEU A 340 3.87 12.32 23.63
N SER A 341 3.07 12.78 22.67
CA SER A 341 1.63 12.99 22.87
C SER A 341 0.88 11.68 23.13
N ARG A 342 -0.23 11.78 23.86
CA ARG A 342 -1.13 10.68 24.19
C ARG A 342 -2.56 10.98 23.72
N PRO A 343 -2.81 10.97 22.39
CA PRO A 343 -4.09 11.37 21.82
C PRO A 343 -5.21 10.39 22.23
N ALA A 344 -6.05 10.80 23.19
CA ALA A 344 -7.01 9.91 23.84
C ALA A 344 -8.07 9.35 22.89
N ALA A 345 -8.54 10.13 21.91
CA ALA A 345 -9.48 9.66 20.89
C ALA A 345 -8.88 8.54 20.05
N ARG A 346 -7.65 8.74 19.54
CA ARG A 346 -6.94 7.74 18.74
C ARG A 346 -6.59 6.49 19.55
N ILE A 347 -6.11 6.63 20.80
CA ILE A 347 -5.85 5.48 21.69
C ILE A 347 -7.12 4.64 21.87
N ARG A 348 -8.27 5.28 22.13
CA ARG A 348 -9.56 4.59 22.26
C ARG A 348 -9.95 3.84 20.97
N ALA A 349 -9.77 4.44 19.80
CA ALA A 349 -10.03 3.78 18.52
C ALA A 349 -9.18 2.51 18.33
N PHE A 350 -7.89 2.57 18.67
CA PHE A 350 -7.02 1.38 18.66
C PHE A 350 -7.44 0.32 19.68
N GLN A 351 -7.77 0.73 20.90
CA GLN A 351 -8.23 -0.19 21.96
C GLN A 351 -9.52 -0.91 21.54
N GLU A 352 -10.46 -0.19 20.95
CA GLU A 352 -11.71 -0.76 20.42
C GLU A 352 -11.44 -1.74 19.28
N PHE A 353 -10.66 -1.32 18.28
CA PHE A 353 -10.33 -2.17 17.12
C PHE A 353 -9.60 -3.45 17.53
N LEU A 354 -8.62 -3.33 18.42
CA LEU A 354 -7.85 -4.46 18.93
C LEU A 354 -8.62 -5.27 19.99
N GLY A 355 -9.78 -4.78 20.45
CA GLY A 355 -10.56 -5.42 21.49
C GLY A 355 -9.80 -5.57 22.82
N THR A 356 -8.96 -4.59 23.16
CA THR A 356 -8.04 -4.61 24.31
C THR A 356 -8.22 -3.39 25.18
N LYS A 357 -7.90 -3.50 26.48
CA LYS A 357 -7.80 -2.36 27.40
C LYS A 357 -6.34 -1.98 27.69
N LYS A 358 -5.38 -2.58 26.98
CA LYS A 358 -3.97 -2.31 27.16
C LYS A 358 -3.63 -0.91 26.64
N GLU A 359 -2.80 -0.21 27.39
CA GLU A 359 -2.20 1.05 26.94
C GLU A 359 -1.13 0.79 25.87
N PRO A 360 -0.94 1.70 24.91
CA PRO A 360 0.16 1.61 23.96
C PRO A 360 1.50 1.83 24.68
N MET A 361 2.55 1.24 24.13
CA MET A 361 3.90 1.29 24.68
C MET A 361 4.78 2.33 23.96
N VAL A 362 5.77 2.85 24.68
CA VAL A 362 6.79 3.73 24.09
C VAL A 362 7.90 2.88 23.48
N LYS A 363 8.28 3.16 22.24
CA LYS A 363 9.40 2.54 21.55
C LYS A 363 10.27 3.58 20.86
N ARG A 364 11.58 3.36 20.89
CA ARG A 364 12.55 4.13 20.12
C ARG A 364 12.72 3.50 18.75
N PHE A 365 12.68 4.33 17.71
CA PHE A 365 12.89 3.97 16.32
C PHE A 365 14.18 4.61 15.83
N VAL A 366 15.07 3.76 15.32
CA VAL A 366 16.34 4.18 14.73
C VAL A 366 16.11 4.43 13.25
N GLN A 367 16.46 5.63 12.79
CA GLN A 367 16.32 6.01 11.38
C GLN A 367 17.45 5.37 10.53
N PRO A 368 17.18 4.94 9.30
CA PRO A 368 18.20 4.34 8.44
C PRO A 368 19.27 5.35 8.02
N ARG A 369 20.46 4.86 7.70
CA ARG A 369 21.53 5.66 7.09
C ARG A 369 21.20 5.89 5.62
N LEU A 370 21.26 7.14 5.17
CA LEU A 370 21.07 7.54 3.79
C LEU A 370 22.44 7.86 3.20
N TYR A 371 23.01 6.91 2.46
CA TYR A 371 24.25 7.14 1.72
C TYR A 371 23.95 8.07 0.55
N SER A 372 24.80 9.08 0.35
CA SER A 372 24.79 9.89 -0.87
C SER A 372 25.56 9.14 -1.95
N ASP A 373 24.89 8.77 -3.02
CA ASP A 373 25.53 8.24 -4.24
C ASP A 373 26.38 9.32 -4.94
#